data_AF-A0AAU0SKD7-F1
#
_entry.id   AF-A0AAU0SKD7-F1
#
_cell.length_a   1.000
_cell.length_b   1.000
_cell.length_c   1.000
_cell.angle_alpha   90.00
_cell.angle_beta   90.00
_cell.angle_gamma   90.00
#
_symmetry.space_group_name_H-M   'P 1'
#
loop_
_entity.id
_entity.type
_entity.pdbx_description
1 polymer ?
#
loop_
_entity_poly.entity_id
_entity_poly.type
_entity_poly.pdbx_seq_one_letter_code
_entity_poly.pdbx_strand_id
1 'polypeptide(L)'
;MNRSQINKHEALNNIMEKILILRKWATQTESFAKDEYYPLTIRQFNNWNMLQNSEKVREQSAAIKRNANDTLRRYPDLREEIASLISSITLNINKKTSKPEKLTALRQNIHDLKNYIDTLEKYTAAQKAQLVLMQEKHSSQISQLNNIINELKKHRS
;
A
#
# COMPACT_ATOMS: atom_id res chain seq x y z
N MET A 1 -45.16 18.95 -24.09
CA MET A 1 -43.81 18.50 -24.49
C MET A 1 -43.94 17.31 -25.44
N ASN A 2 -43.12 17.25 -26.50
CA ASN A 2 -43.07 16.09 -27.39
C ASN A 2 -42.33 14.92 -26.69
N ARG A 3 -42.75 13.67 -26.90
CA ARG A 3 -42.11 12.45 -26.36
C ARG A 3 -40.59 12.43 -26.57
N SER A 4 -40.11 12.94 -27.70
CA SER A 4 -38.66 13.04 -27.98
C SER A 4 -37.92 13.95 -26.98
N GLN A 5 -38.53 15.05 -26.55
CA GLN A 5 -37.93 15.98 -25.57
C GLN A 5 -37.94 15.37 -24.16
N ILE A 6 -39.01 14.67 -23.80
CA ILE A 6 -39.13 13.95 -22.51
C ILE A 6 -38.02 12.91 -22.41
N ASN A 7 -37.86 12.05 -23.43
CA ASN A 7 -36.82 11.02 -23.44
C ASN A 7 -35.40 11.60 -23.35
N LYS A 8 -35.14 12.74 -23.99
CA LYS A 8 -33.84 13.43 -23.89
C LYS A 8 -33.60 13.96 -22.48
N HIS A 9 -34.61 14.56 -21.88
CA HIS A 9 -34.53 15.10 -20.53
C HIS A 9 -34.29 13.99 -19.50
N GLU A 10 -35.02 12.88 -19.58
CA GLU A 10 -34.81 11.70 -18.73
C GLU A 10 -33.41 11.11 -18.88
N ALA A 11 -32.92 11.00 -20.12
CA ALA A 11 -31.57 10.49 -20.37
C ALA A 11 -30.48 11.40 -19.79
N LEU A 12 -30.67 12.72 -19.87
CA LEU A 12 -29.77 13.69 -19.27
C LEU A 12 -29.80 13.61 -17.74
N ASN A 13 -30.98 13.55 -17.13
CA ASN A 13 -31.13 13.39 -15.68
C ASN A 13 -30.42 12.10 -15.21
N ASN A 14 -30.59 10.99 -15.93
CA ASN A 14 -29.89 9.75 -15.63
C ASN A 14 -28.37 9.85 -15.73
N ILE A 15 -27.84 10.64 -16.68
CA ILE A 15 -26.40 10.95 -16.76
C ILE A 15 -25.96 11.76 -15.54
N MET A 16 -26.73 12.78 -15.14
CA MET A 16 -26.40 13.63 -14.00
C MET A 16 -26.38 12.84 -12.69
N GLU A 17 -27.35 11.95 -12.46
CA GLU A 17 -27.37 11.05 -11.30
C GLU A 17 -26.12 10.17 -11.24
N LYS A 18 -25.72 9.57 -12.36
CA LYS A 18 -24.47 8.79 -12.43
C LYS A 18 -23.24 9.64 -12.13
N ILE A 19 -23.19 10.87 -12.63
CA ILE A 19 -22.08 11.81 -12.36
C ILE A 19 -22.04 12.15 -10.87
N LEU A 20 -23.19 12.38 -10.22
CA LEU A 20 -23.24 12.64 -8.78
C LEU A 20 -22.67 11.49 -7.96
N ILE A 21 -22.99 10.23 -8.34
CA ILE A 21 -22.41 9.04 -7.71
C ILE A 21 -20.89 9.03 -7.89
N LEU A 22 -20.40 9.23 -9.11
CA LEU A 22 -18.96 9.26 -9.38
C LEU A 22 -18.24 10.41 -8.65
N ARG A 23 -18.83 11.60 -8.54
CA ARG A 23 -18.29 12.73 -7.77
C ARG A 23 -18.16 12.38 -6.30
N LYS A 24 -19.18 11.75 -5.72
CA LYS A 24 -19.17 11.27 -4.34
C LYS A 24 -18.04 10.25 -4.15
N TRP A 25 -17.89 9.30 -5.07
CA TRP A 25 -16.84 8.29 -5.00
C TRP A 25 -15.43 8.83 -5.25
N ALA A 26 -15.28 9.87 -6.07
CA ALA A 26 -14.00 10.52 -6.31
C ALA A 26 -13.51 11.34 -5.10
N THR A 27 -14.43 11.88 -4.29
CA THR A 27 -14.11 12.78 -3.17
C THR A 27 -14.09 12.10 -1.80
N GLN A 28 -14.79 10.99 -1.62
CA GLN A 28 -14.85 10.32 -0.31
C GLN A 28 -13.55 9.60 0.05
N THR A 29 -13.08 9.87 1.27
CA THR A 29 -11.92 9.22 1.89
C THR A 29 -12.26 7.82 2.38
N GLU A 30 -13.49 7.59 2.85
CA GLU A 30 -13.99 6.28 3.21
C GLU A 30 -14.15 5.40 1.97
N SER A 31 -13.54 4.22 2.03
CA SER A 31 -13.61 3.23 0.97
C SER A 31 -15.06 2.80 0.81
N PHE A 32 -15.75 3.26 -0.24
CA PHE A 32 -17.04 2.67 -0.67
C PHE A 32 -16.80 1.31 -1.33
N ALA A 33 -16.19 0.43 -0.53
CA ALA A 33 -15.86 -0.96 -0.77
C ALA A 33 -14.79 -1.21 -1.83
N LYS A 34 -13.84 -2.06 -1.43
CA LYS A 34 -12.76 -2.59 -2.26
C LYS A 34 -13.29 -3.37 -3.48
N ASP A 35 -14.61 -3.61 -3.53
CA ASP A 35 -15.29 -4.55 -4.42
C ASP A 35 -16.50 -3.94 -5.17
N GLU A 36 -16.77 -2.62 -5.05
CA GLU A 36 -17.87 -2.01 -5.80
C GLU A 36 -17.49 -1.78 -7.26
N TYR A 37 -18.36 -2.20 -8.17
CA TYR A 37 -18.18 -1.92 -9.59
C TYR A 37 -18.32 -0.42 -9.88
N TYR A 38 -17.35 0.15 -10.58
CA TYR A 38 -17.45 1.48 -11.16
C TYR A 38 -16.96 1.45 -12.62
N PRO A 39 -17.47 2.33 -13.49
CA PRO A 39 -17.04 2.36 -14.89
C PRO A 39 -15.58 2.84 -15.01
N LEU A 40 -14.78 2.14 -15.83
CA LEU A 40 -13.42 2.54 -16.21
C LEU A 40 -13.38 3.25 -17.57
N THR A 41 -14.51 3.26 -18.30
CA THR A 41 -14.63 3.86 -19.63
C THR A 41 -16.00 4.52 -19.81
N ILE A 42 -16.10 5.45 -20.76
CA ILE A 42 -17.38 6.05 -21.16
C ILE A 42 -18.39 5.00 -21.62
N ARG A 43 -17.94 3.95 -22.31
CA ARG A 43 -18.81 2.84 -22.74
C ARG A 43 -19.39 2.09 -21.54
N GLN A 44 -18.57 1.81 -20.53
CA GLN A 44 -19.04 1.19 -19.29
C GLN A 44 -19.97 2.12 -18.53
N PHE A 45 -19.68 3.42 -18.49
CA PHE A 45 -20.56 4.42 -17.87
C PHE A 45 -21.96 4.41 -18.49
N ASN A 46 -22.05 4.34 -19.83
CA ASN A 46 -23.33 4.21 -20.52
C ASN A 46 -24.08 2.94 -20.10
N ASN A 47 -23.39 1.81 -20.00
CA ASN A 47 -24.00 0.52 -19.64
C ASN A 47 -24.21 0.32 -18.14
N TRP A 48 -23.72 1.22 -17.30
CA TRP A 48 -23.79 1.08 -15.85
C TRP A 48 -25.21 1.34 -15.36
N ASN A 49 -25.73 0.40 -14.56
CA ASN A 49 -27.08 0.42 -13.99
C ASN A 49 -27.09 -0.12 -12.55
N MET A 50 -25.95 -0.09 -11.86
CA MET A 50 -25.73 -0.60 -10.50
C MET A 50 -25.98 -2.09 -10.26
N LEU A 51 -26.33 -2.92 -11.25
CA LEU A 51 -26.61 -4.34 -10.99
C LEU A 51 -25.37 -5.10 -10.50
N GLN A 52 -24.18 -4.65 -10.88
CA GLN A 52 -22.90 -5.19 -10.39
C GLN A 52 -22.50 -4.65 -9.01
N ASN A 53 -23.26 -3.70 -8.45
CA ASN A 53 -22.98 -3.11 -7.16
C ASN A 53 -23.78 -3.80 -6.04
N SER A 54 -23.30 -3.66 -4.80
CA SER A 54 -23.98 -4.21 -3.63
C SER A 54 -25.36 -3.59 -3.44
N GLU A 55 -26.23 -4.32 -2.74
CA GLU A 55 -27.58 -3.85 -2.42
C GLU A 55 -27.59 -2.49 -1.71
N LYS A 56 -26.71 -2.31 -0.73
CA LYS A 56 -26.52 -1.03 -0.02
C LYS A 56 -26.25 0.14 -0.97
N VAL A 57 -25.46 -0.09 -2.01
CA VAL A 57 -25.12 0.95 -3.00
C VAL A 57 -26.28 1.18 -3.98
N ARG A 58 -27.01 0.11 -4.35
CA ARG A 58 -28.23 0.20 -5.18
C ARG A 58 -29.33 0.99 -4.49
N GLU A 59 -29.55 0.78 -3.19
CA GLU A 59 -30.57 1.48 -2.41
C GLU A 59 -30.31 3.00 -2.32
N GLN A 60 -29.04 3.41 -2.33
CA GLN A 60 -28.66 4.83 -2.30
C GLN A 60 -28.81 5.55 -3.64
N SER A 61 -29.05 4.81 -4.72
CA SER A 61 -29.06 5.35 -6.08
C SER A 61 -30.41 5.09 -6.72
N ALA A 62 -31.26 6.12 -6.81
CA ALA A 62 -32.56 6.01 -7.49
C ALA A 62 -32.38 5.39 -8.88
N ALA A 63 -33.03 4.26 -9.13
CA ALA A 63 -32.77 3.30 -10.21
C ALA A 63 -32.14 3.87 -11.49
N ILE A 64 -30.81 4.06 -11.49
CA ILE A 64 -30.09 4.55 -12.66
C ILE A 64 -30.18 3.50 -13.76
N LYS A 65 -30.38 3.94 -15.00
CA LYS A 65 -30.61 3.09 -16.16
C LYS A 65 -29.42 3.10 -17.09
N ARG A 66 -29.39 2.15 -18.01
CA ARG A 66 -28.45 2.19 -19.14
C ARG A 66 -28.79 3.38 -20.04
N ASN A 67 -27.77 4.08 -20.52
CA ASN A 67 -27.88 5.10 -21.54
C ASN A 67 -27.69 4.47 -22.92
N ALA A 68 -28.33 5.04 -23.94
CA ALA A 68 -27.96 4.75 -25.32
C ALA A 68 -26.51 5.22 -25.58
N ASN A 69 -25.80 4.52 -26.47
CA ASN A 69 -24.38 4.81 -26.73
C ASN A 69 -24.12 6.24 -27.22
N ASP A 70 -25.10 6.85 -27.88
CA ASP A 70 -24.96 8.16 -28.51
C ASP A 70 -25.45 9.32 -27.62
N THR A 71 -26.03 9.04 -26.45
CA THR A 71 -26.60 10.08 -25.56
C THR A 71 -25.54 11.10 -25.16
N LEU A 72 -24.33 10.66 -24.83
CA LEU A 72 -23.22 11.55 -24.42
C LEU A 72 -22.51 12.24 -25.58
N ARG A 73 -22.72 11.82 -26.84
CA ARG A 73 -22.02 12.45 -27.99
C ARG A 73 -22.35 13.93 -28.15
N ARG A 74 -23.53 14.35 -27.68
CA ARG A 74 -24.02 15.73 -27.77
C ARG A 74 -23.56 16.62 -26.60
N TYR A 75 -22.83 16.05 -25.63
CA TYR A 75 -22.42 16.74 -24.41
C TYR A 75 -20.92 16.50 -24.15
N PRO A 76 -20.02 17.16 -24.91
CA PRO A 76 -18.59 16.96 -24.78
C PRO A 76 -18.08 17.27 -23.37
N ASP A 77 -18.56 18.36 -22.76
CA ASP A 77 -18.14 18.77 -21.41
C ASP A 77 -18.47 17.70 -20.36
N LEU A 78 -19.66 17.09 -20.42
CA LEU A 78 -20.04 15.99 -19.53
C LEU A 78 -19.17 14.76 -19.76
N ARG A 79 -18.78 14.49 -21.00
CA ARG A 79 -17.90 13.36 -21.33
C ARG A 79 -16.50 13.56 -20.75
N GLU A 80 -15.96 14.77 -20.83
CA GLU A 80 -14.68 15.13 -20.20
C GLU A 80 -14.75 15.03 -18.68
N GLU A 81 -15.84 15.52 -18.08
CA GLU A 81 -16.06 15.41 -16.65
C GLU A 81 -16.08 13.95 -16.20
N ILE A 82 -16.84 13.09 -16.88
CA ILE A 82 -16.90 11.65 -16.57
C ILE A 82 -15.50 11.02 -16.68
N ALA A 83 -14.73 11.34 -17.72
CA ALA A 83 -13.38 10.82 -17.89
C ALA A 83 -12.44 11.27 -16.75
N SER A 84 -12.56 12.52 -16.31
CA SER A 84 -11.81 13.07 -15.19
C SER A 84 -12.15 12.38 -13.87
N LEU A 85 -13.45 12.14 -13.61
CA LEU A 85 -13.91 11.44 -12.42
C LEU A 85 -13.43 9.99 -12.37
N ILE A 86 -13.53 9.25 -13.49
CA ILE A 86 -13.03 7.88 -13.60
C ILE A 86 -11.53 7.82 -13.30
N SER A 87 -10.77 8.76 -13.85
CA SER A 87 -9.32 8.85 -13.62
C SER A 87 -8.99 9.13 -12.16
N SER A 88 -9.74 10.04 -11.54
CA SER A 88 -9.57 10.41 -10.12
C SER A 88 -9.84 9.24 -9.18
N ILE A 89 -10.93 8.49 -9.42
CA ILE A 89 -11.27 7.29 -8.63
C ILE A 89 -10.15 6.24 -8.76
N THR A 90 -9.69 5.98 -9.98
CA THR A 90 -8.63 4.99 -10.26
C THR A 90 -7.33 5.36 -9.56
N LEU A 91 -6.92 6.64 -9.60
CA LEU A 91 -5.73 7.13 -8.90
C LEU A 91 -5.85 6.98 -7.38
N ASN A 92 -7.03 7.26 -6.82
CA ASN A 92 -7.28 7.14 -5.38
C ASN A 92 -7.22 5.69 -4.90
N ILE A 93 -7.74 4.74 -5.69
CA ILE A 93 -7.67 3.31 -5.39
C ILE A 93 -6.21 2.84 -5.41
N ASN A 94 -5.44 3.18 -6.45
CA ASN A 94 -4.04 2.79 -6.59
C ASN A 94 -3.14 3.38 -5.48
N LYS A 95 -3.43 4.60 -5.02
CA LYS A 95 -2.74 5.19 -3.85
C LYS A 95 -3.06 4.46 -2.56
N LYS A 96 -4.26 3.89 -2.41
CA LYS A 96 -4.66 3.12 -1.23
C LYS A 96 -4.10 1.71 -1.22
N THR A 97 -3.94 1.04 -2.36
CA THR A 97 -3.36 -0.31 -2.44
C THR A 97 -1.85 -0.31 -2.24
N SER A 98 -1.14 0.71 -2.74
CA SER A 98 0.32 0.82 -2.58
C SER A 98 0.80 1.16 -1.16
N LYS A 99 -0.04 1.81 -0.33
CA LYS A 99 0.29 2.13 1.08
C LYS A 99 0.45 0.91 2.00
N PRO A 100 -0.49 -0.06 2.06
CA PRO A 100 -0.39 -1.24 2.92
C PRO A 100 0.74 -2.18 2.50
N GLU A 101 1.04 -2.30 1.20
CA GLU A 101 2.17 -3.09 0.71
C GLU A 101 3.53 -2.49 1.12
N LYS A 102 3.68 -1.17 1.03
CA LYS A 102 4.89 -0.49 1.52
C LYS A 102 5.04 -0.63 3.04
N LEU A 103 3.96 -0.54 3.79
CA LEU A 103 4.01 -0.68 5.25
C LEU A 103 4.40 -2.10 5.68
N THR A 104 3.87 -3.12 5.01
CA THR A 104 4.22 -4.53 5.28
C THR A 104 5.68 -4.81 4.93
N ALA A 105 6.16 -4.34 3.77
CA ALA A 105 7.58 -4.46 3.40
C ALA A 105 8.51 -3.74 4.40
N LEU A 106 8.15 -2.53 4.85
CA LEU A 106 8.93 -1.81 5.86
C LEU A 106 8.96 -2.54 7.21
N ARG A 107 7.84 -3.14 7.63
CA ARG A 107 7.81 -3.95 8.86
C ARG A 107 8.71 -5.18 8.77
N GLN A 108 8.71 -5.85 7.62
CA GLN A 108 9.60 -6.98 7.38
C GLN A 108 11.06 -6.55 7.43
N ASN A 109 11.43 -5.47 6.73
CA ASN A 109 12.79 -4.93 6.77
C ASN A 109 13.25 -4.56 8.19
N ILE A 110 12.37 -3.97 9.01
CA ILE A 110 12.67 -3.66 10.42
C ILE A 110 12.93 -4.95 11.21
N HIS A 111 12.15 -6.00 10.97
CA HIS A 111 12.34 -7.29 11.63
C HIS A 111 13.68 -7.93 11.24
N ASP A 112 13.99 -7.95 9.94
CA ASP A 112 15.24 -8.53 9.43
C ASP A 112 16.47 -7.79 9.94
N LEU A 113 16.42 -6.44 9.99
CA LEU A 113 17.49 -5.62 10.56
C LEU A 113 17.70 -5.87 12.05
N LYS A 114 16.63 -6.07 12.82
CA LYS A 114 16.74 -6.43 14.25
C LYS A 114 17.43 -7.78 14.44
N ASN A 115 17.03 -8.79 13.67
CA ASN A 115 17.67 -10.11 13.73
C ASN A 115 19.16 -10.05 13.36
N TYR A 116 19.51 -9.20 12.38
CA TYR A 116 20.90 -8.97 12.01
C TYR A 116 21.70 -8.31 13.14
N ILE A 117 21.14 -7.28 13.79
CA ILE A 117 21.76 -6.62 14.95
C ILE A 117 21.98 -7.64 16.09
N ASP A 118 20.96 -8.41 16.46
CA ASP A 118 21.06 -9.43 17.52
C ASP A 118 22.18 -10.45 17.22
N THR A 119 22.36 -10.81 15.95
CA THR A 119 23.40 -11.73 15.51
C THR A 119 24.80 -11.11 15.66
N LEU A 120 24.95 -9.85 15.24
CA LEU A 120 26.22 -9.12 15.40
C LEU A 120 26.58 -8.89 16.87
N GLU A 121 25.60 -8.62 17.72
CA GLU A 121 25.82 -8.46 19.16
C GLU A 121 26.33 -9.76 19.79
N LYS A 122 25.71 -10.90 19.46
CA LYS A 122 26.16 -12.23 19.92
C LYS A 122 27.59 -12.54 19.45
N TYR A 123 27.88 -12.26 18.17
CA TYR A 123 29.20 -12.48 17.62
C TYR A 123 30.26 -11.61 18.31
N THR A 124 29.94 -10.33 18.53
CA THR A 124 30.82 -9.40 19.23
C THR A 124 31.08 -9.83 20.67
N ALA A 125 30.04 -10.31 21.37
CA ALA A 125 30.18 -10.84 22.73
C ALA A 125 31.10 -12.07 22.77
N ALA A 126 30.95 -13.01 21.83
CA ALA A 126 31.81 -14.19 21.72
C ALA A 126 33.27 -13.82 21.46
N GLN A 127 33.52 -12.86 20.56
CA GLN A 127 34.88 -12.38 20.27
C GLN A 127 35.53 -11.72 21.50
N LYS A 128 34.79 -10.91 22.25
CA LYS A 128 35.28 -10.30 23.50
C LYS A 128 35.67 -11.38 24.52
N ALA A 129 34.84 -12.40 24.70
CA ALA A 129 35.15 -13.51 25.59
C ALA A 129 36.41 -14.28 25.16
N GLN A 130 36.56 -14.54 23.86
CA GLN A 130 37.74 -15.21 23.32
C GLN A 130 39.02 -14.39 23.53
N LEU A 131 38.93 -13.06 23.40
CA LEU A 131 40.07 -12.17 23.63
C LEU A 131 40.53 -12.19 25.08
N VAL A 132 39.59 -12.19 26.05
CA VAL A 132 39.90 -12.31 27.48
C VAL A 132 40.62 -13.63 27.77
N LEU A 133 40.10 -14.76 27.28
CA LEU A 133 40.73 -16.07 27.45
C LEU A 133 42.14 -16.12 26.88
N MET A 134 42.36 -15.46 25.73
CA MET A 134 43.69 -15.39 25.12
C MET A 134 44.67 -14.55 25.95
N GLN A 135 44.20 -13.43 26.52
CA GLN A 135 44.99 -12.60 27.44
C GLN A 135 45.39 -13.35 28.70
N GLU A 136 44.47 -14.09 29.32
CA GLU A 136 44.74 -14.92 30.51
C GLU A 136 45.77 -16.01 30.23
N LYS A 137 45.66 -16.67 29.06
CA LYS A 137 46.63 -17.67 28.61
C LYS A 137 48.03 -17.06 28.44
N HIS A 138 48.12 -15.92 27.76
CA HIS A 138 49.41 -15.24 27.56
C HIS A 138 50.02 -14.76 28.88
N SER A 139 49.20 -14.21 29.79
CA SER A 139 49.64 -13.79 31.13
C SER A 139 50.22 -14.96 31.94
N SER A 140 49.55 -16.12 31.87
CA SER A 140 50.03 -17.36 32.51
C SER A 140 51.36 -17.84 31.92
N GLN A 141 51.52 -17.81 30.60
CA GLN A 141 52.77 -18.16 29.92
C GLN A 141 53.93 -17.23 30.29
N ILE A 142 53.67 -15.91 30.33
CA ILE A 142 54.66 -14.91 30.77
C ILE A 142 55.10 -15.20 32.21
N SER A 143 54.15 -15.49 33.09
CA SER A 143 54.44 -15.81 34.50
C SER A 143 55.30 -17.07 34.64
N GLN A 144 55.00 -18.13 33.87
CA GLN A 144 55.79 -19.35 33.83
C GLN A 144 57.23 -19.10 33.34
N LEU A 145 57.39 -18.35 32.25
CA LEU A 145 58.70 -18.00 31.71
C LEU A 145 59.52 -17.16 32.71
N ASN A 146 58.90 -16.19 33.38
CA ASN A 146 59.54 -15.40 34.41
C ASN A 146 60.03 -16.26 35.59
N ASN A 147 59.24 -17.25 36.01
CA ASN A 147 59.64 -18.19 37.06
C ASN A 147 60.86 -19.01 36.65
N ILE A 148 60.85 -19.58 35.43
CA ILE A 148 61.99 -20.34 34.89
C ILE A 148 63.25 -19.46 34.83
N ILE A 149 63.13 -18.22 34.34
CA ILE A 149 64.25 -17.27 34.29
C ILE A 149 64.81 -17.01 35.69
N ASN A 150 63.93 -16.84 36.69
CA ASN A 150 64.35 -16.60 38.07
C ASN A 150 65.06 -17.81 38.69
N GLU A 151 64.60 -19.03 38.42
CA GLU A 151 65.27 -20.26 38.85
C GLU A 151 66.66 -20.39 38.21
N LEU A 152 66.76 -20.19 36.89
CA LEU A 152 68.05 -20.23 36.18
C LEU A 152 69.05 -19.19 36.69
N LYS A 153 68.58 -18.00 37.08
CA LYS A 153 69.43 -16.98 37.70
C LYS A 153 69.95 -17.42 39.07
N LYS A 154 69.10 -18.04 39.90
CA LYS A 154 69.50 -18.55 41.22
C LYS A 154 70.56 -19.64 41.14
N HIS A 155 70.49 -20.51 40.14
CA HIS A 155 71.48 -21.58 39.93
C HIS A 155 72.83 -21.10 39.36
N ARG A 156 72.93 -19.85 38.89
CA ARG A 156 74.17 -19.23 38.41
C ARG A 156 74.86 -18.33 39.44
N SER A 157 74.21 -18.12 40.59
CA SER A 157 74.71 -17.32 41.73
C SER A 157 75.38 -18.25 42.75
#